data_AF-A0A2H3D249-F1
#
_entry.id   AF-A0A2H3D249-F1
#
_cell.length_a   1.000
_cell.length_b   1.000
_cell.length_c   1.000
_cell.angle_alpha   90.00
_cell.angle_beta   90.00
_cell.angle_gamma   90.00
#
_symmetry.space_group_name_H-M   'P 1'
#
loop_
_entity.id
_entity.type
_entity.pdbx_description
1 polymer ?
#
loop_
_entity_poly.entity_id
_entity_poly.type
_entity_poly.pdbx_seq_one_letter_code
_entity_poly.pdbx_strand_id
1 'polypeptide(L)'
;IQWLNDKYGITGIKITPYNSQANGKIERGHWDLCQLLFKATSGNPKKWFYFLPHVLWVDHITIKCGTSCSSYFMALGTHSIVPLDIVEATWPVKPPSGILSTADLISMRATALAKHAKHVMAMQQKINKNKLDTVLCYQHKHKATIVDYNFKPG
;
A
#
# COMPACT_ATOMS: atom_id res chain seq x y z
N ILE A 1 -24.79 -25.93 -5.19
CA ILE A 1 -25.44 -24.88 -4.35
C ILE A 1 -26.20 -25.52 -3.19
N GLN A 2 -27.03 -26.54 -3.43
CA GLN A 2 -27.74 -27.29 -2.37
C GLN A 2 -26.82 -27.65 -1.18
N TRP A 3 -25.69 -28.31 -1.46
CA TRP A 3 -24.70 -28.66 -0.45
C TRP A 3 -24.14 -27.48 0.37
N LEU A 4 -23.97 -26.29 -0.23
CA LEU A 4 -23.51 -25.10 0.49
C LEU A 4 -24.60 -24.57 1.44
N ASN A 5 -25.86 -24.68 1.02
CA ASN A 5 -27.00 -24.30 1.86
C ASN A 5 -27.17 -25.28 3.02
N ASP A 6 -27.11 -26.58 2.75
CA ASP A 6 -27.31 -27.61 3.76
C ASP A 6 -26.18 -27.60 4.82
N LYS A 7 -24.95 -27.27 4.41
CA LYS A 7 -23.80 -27.22 5.32
C LYS A 7 -23.62 -25.87 6.03
N TYR A 8 -23.84 -24.75 5.34
CA TYR A 8 -23.49 -23.41 5.81
C TYR A 8 -24.66 -22.42 5.85
N GLY A 9 -25.86 -22.83 5.45
CA GLY A 9 -27.03 -21.95 5.34
C GLY A 9 -26.93 -20.90 4.22
N ILE A 10 -25.99 -21.07 3.28
CA ILE A 10 -25.77 -20.12 2.19
C ILE A 10 -26.75 -20.38 1.05
N THR A 11 -27.70 -19.47 0.88
CA THR A 11 -28.65 -19.49 -0.24
C THR A 11 -28.00 -18.89 -1.49
N GLY A 12 -27.93 -19.69 -2.57
CA GLY A 12 -27.41 -19.22 -3.85
C GLY A 12 -28.48 -18.46 -4.62
N ILE A 13 -28.22 -17.18 -4.89
CA ILE A 13 -29.08 -16.36 -5.75
C ILE A 13 -28.62 -16.53 -7.20
N LYS A 14 -29.49 -17.04 -8.07
CA LYS A 14 -29.22 -17.19 -9.51
C LYS A 14 -29.83 -16.03 -10.27
N ILE A 15 -28.97 -15.22 -10.91
CA ILE A 15 -29.39 -14.15 -11.81
C ILE A 15 -29.64 -14.76 -13.20
N THR A 16 -30.59 -14.19 -13.95
CA THR A 16 -30.83 -14.59 -15.34
C THR A 16 -29.60 -14.31 -16.22
N PRO A 17 -29.32 -15.17 -17.22
CA PRO A 17 -28.28 -14.88 -18.20
C PRO A 17 -28.51 -13.52 -18.88
N TYR A 18 -27.43 -12.82 -19.23
CA TYR A 18 -27.46 -11.55 -19.96
C TYR A 18 -28.23 -10.39 -19.29
N ASN A 19 -28.30 -10.37 -17.96
CA ASN A 19 -28.91 -9.26 -17.20
C ASN A 19 -27.85 -8.27 -16.70
N SER A 20 -27.45 -7.32 -17.57
CA SER A 20 -26.44 -6.31 -17.25
C SER A 20 -26.86 -5.34 -16.15
N GLN A 21 -28.16 -5.11 -15.94
CA GLN A 21 -28.64 -4.25 -14.85
C GLN A 21 -28.41 -4.88 -13.47
N ALA A 22 -28.69 -6.18 -13.34
CA ALA A 22 -28.44 -6.91 -12.11
C ALA A 22 -26.94 -7.14 -11.87
N ASN A 23 -26.19 -7.50 -12.92
CA ASN A 23 -24.76 -7.76 -12.82
C ASN A 23 -23.91 -6.48 -12.77
N GLY A 24 -24.41 -5.36 -13.26
CA GLY A 24 -23.62 -4.14 -13.48
C GLY A 24 -22.97 -3.57 -12.21
N LYS A 25 -23.59 -3.77 -11.03
CA LYS A 25 -22.99 -3.38 -9.75
C LYS A 25 -21.72 -4.18 -9.45
N ILE A 26 -21.73 -5.48 -9.75
CA ILE A 26 -20.59 -6.38 -9.54
C ILE A 26 -19.54 -6.14 -10.63
N GLU A 27 -19.98 -6.06 -11.89
CA GLU A 27 -19.11 -5.86 -13.05
C GLU A 27 -18.31 -4.55 -12.96
N ARG A 28 -18.93 -3.46 -12.50
CA ARG A 28 -18.25 -2.17 -12.33
C ARG A 28 -17.11 -2.24 -11.31
N GLY A 29 -17.36 -2.83 -10.13
CA GLY A 29 -16.31 -3.00 -9.12
C GLY A 29 -15.17 -3.90 -9.61
N HIS A 30 -15.50 -4.92 -10.39
CA HIS A 30 -14.48 -5.81 -10.97
C HIS A 30 -13.65 -5.10 -12.05
N TRP A 31 -14.28 -4.26 -12.87
CA TRP A 31 -13.56 -3.45 -13.87
C TRP A 31 -12.51 -2.55 -13.22
N ASP A 32 -12.88 -1.86 -12.13
CA ASP A 32 -11.96 -0.97 -11.40
C ASP A 32 -10.76 -1.77 -10.87
N LEU A 33 -11.01 -2.92 -10.24
CA LEU A 33 -9.96 -3.82 -9.76
C LEU A 33 -9.02 -4.28 -10.89
N CYS A 34 -9.58 -4.65 -12.04
CA CYS A 34 -8.81 -5.06 -13.21
C CYS A 34 -7.90 -3.93 -13.72
N GLN A 35 -8.38 -2.69 -13.76
CA GLN A 35 -7.53 -1.55 -14.13
C GLN A 35 -6.43 -1.29 -13.12
N LEU A 36 -6.74 -1.38 -11.83
CA LEU A 36 -5.75 -1.21 -10.77
C LEU A 36 -4.63 -2.25 -10.89
N LEU A 37 -4.99 -3.51 -11.15
CA LEU A 37 -4.04 -4.60 -11.40
C LEU A 37 -3.20 -4.36 -12.65
N PHE A 38 -3.84 -3.95 -13.76
CA PHE A 38 -3.14 -3.67 -15.01
C PHE A 38 -2.12 -2.53 -14.85
N LYS A 39 -2.51 -1.47 -14.13
CA LYS A 39 -1.61 -0.35 -13.81
C LYS A 39 -0.50 -0.77 -12.85
N ALA A 40 -0.80 -1.54 -11.80
CA ALA A 40 0.20 -2.00 -10.81
C ALA A 40 1.25 -2.90 -11.45
N THR A 41 0.86 -3.68 -12.46
CA THR A 41 1.79 -4.52 -13.24
C THR A 41 2.57 -3.76 -14.32
N SER A 42 2.45 -2.42 -14.38
CA SER A 42 3.05 -1.59 -15.42
C SER A 42 2.72 -2.06 -16.84
N GLY A 43 1.48 -2.53 -17.05
CA GLY A 43 1.00 -3.04 -18.33
C GLY A 43 1.36 -4.50 -18.64
N ASN A 44 1.99 -5.25 -17.72
CA ASN A 44 2.29 -6.67 -17.93
C ASN A 44 1.28 -7.59 -17.21
N PRO A 45 0.25 -8.10 -17.91
CA PRO A 45 -0.81 -8.87 -17.27
C PRO A 45 -0.29 -10.16 -16.63
N LYS A 46 0.82 -10.75 -17.07
CA LYS A 46 1.33 -12.03 -16.53
C LYS A 46 1.77 -11.94 -15.07
N LYS A 47 2.01 -10.74 -14.53
CA LYS A 47 2.47 -10.52 -13.16
C LYS A 47 1.34 -10.26 -12.17
N TRP A 48 0.08 -10.28 -12.60
CA TRP A 48 -1.09 -9.89 -11.79
C TRP A 48 -1.14 -10.60 -10.43
N PHE A 49 -0.81 -11.88 -10.39
CA PHE A 49 -0.87 -12.72 -9.19
C PHE A 49 -0.02 -12.17 -8.04
N TYR A 50 1.17 -11.63 -8.31
CA TYR A 50 2.05 -11.06 -7.29
C TYR A 50 1.50 -9.75 -6.71
N PHE A 51 0.77 -8.97 -7.51
CA PHE A 51 0.23 -7.67 -7.10
C PHE A 51 -1.19 -7.75 -6.53
N LEU A 52 -1.91 -8.85 -6.75
CA LEU A 52 -3.30 -9.00 -6.31
C LEU A 52 -3.52 -8.73 -4.81
N PRO A 53 -2.77 -9.34 -3.87
CA PRO A 53 -2.97 -9.07 -2.45
C PRO A 53 -2.72 -7.60 -2.10
N HIS A 54 -1.73 -6.99 -2.74
CA HIS A 54 -1.36 -5.59 -2.54
C HIS A 54 -2.44 -4.64 -3.08
N VAL A 55 -2.97 -4.90 -4.27
CA VAL A 55 -4.04 -4.09 -4.87
C VAL A 55 -5.33 -4.19 -4.07
N LEU A 56 -5.73 -5.40 -3.65
CA LEU A 56 -6.91 -5.60 -2.81
C LEU A 56 -6.78 -4.86 -1.48
N TRP A 57 -5.61 -4.95 -0.84
CA TRP A 57 -5.35 -4.22 0.39
C TRP A 57 -5.49 -2.71 0.17
N VAL A 58 -4.88 -2.17 -0.89
CA VAL A 58 -4.95 -0.73 -1.17
C VAL A 58 -6.38 -0.28 -1.51
N ASP A 59 -7.16 -1.06 -2.26
CA ASP A 59 -8.57 -0.73 -2.53
C ASP A 59 -9.39 -0.67 -1.24
N HIS A 60 -9.16 -1.60 -0.31
CA HIS A 60 -9.88 -1.64 0.96
C HIS A 60 -9.57 -0.44 1.86
N ILE A 61 -8.32 0.02 1.90
CA ILE A 61 -7.91 1.15 2.76
C ILE A 61 -8.15 2.52 2.10
N THR A 62 -8.34 2.57 0.79
CA THR A 62 -8.53 3.84 0.08
C THR A 62 -9.95 4.36 0.27
N ILE A 63 -10.07 5.65 0.56
CA ILE A 63 -11.35 6.33 0.72
C ILE A 63 -12.05 6.41 -0.64
N LYS A 64 -13.29 5.93 -0.70
CA LYS A 64 -14.11 6.00 -1.91
C LYS A 64 -14.95 7.28 -1.88
N CYS A 65 -15.00 8.01 -2.99
CA CYS A 65 -15.70 9.30 -3.08
C CYS A 65 -17.19 9.16 -2.70
N GLY A 66 -17.87 8.12 -3.19
CA GLY A 66 -19.31 7.92 -2.95
C GLY A 66 -19.69 7.63 -1.49
N THR A 67 -18.79 7.04 -0.69
CA THR A 67 -19.04 6.71 0.72
C THR A 67 -18.31 7.64 1.68
N SER A 68 -17.38 8.48 1.18
CA SER A 68 -16.46 9.29 1.98
C SER A 68 -15.64 8.50 3.02
N CYS A 69 -15.66 7.17 2.95
CA CYS A 69 -14.99 6.26 3.86
C CYS A 69 -14.28 5.15 3.06
N SER A 70 -13.27 4.53 3.67
CA SER A 70 -12.66 3.32 3.11
C SER A 70 -13.51 2.09 3.39
N SER A 71 -13.44 1.08 2.53
CA SER A 71 -14.18 -0.17 2.73
C SER A 71 -13.74 -0.89 4.01
N TYR A 72 -12.47 -0.77 4.38
CA TYR A 72 -11.92 -1.26 5.65
C TYR A 72 -12.59 -0.59 6.85
N PHE A 73 -12.70 0.74 6.83
CA PHE A 73 -13.36 1.49 7.89
C PHE A 73 -14.84 1.12 8.02
N MET A 74 -15.54 0.94 6.89
CA MET A 74 -16.93 0.51 6.91
C MET A 74 -17.13 -0.89 7.50
N ALA A 75 -16.19 -1.80 7.28
CA ALA A 75 -16.28 -3.18 7.77
C ALA A 75 -15.87 -3.32 9.24
N LEU A 76 -14.87 -2.58 9.70
CA LEU A 76 -14.24 -2.76 11.02
C LEU A 76 -14.44 -1.58 11.98
N GLY A 77 -14.99 -0.46 11.52
CA GLY A 77 -15.19 0.75 12.32
C GLY A 77 -13.91 1.47 12.72
N THR A 78 -12.76 1.08 12.17
CA THR A 78 -11.44 1.63 12.54
C THR A 78 -10.64 1.97 11.28
N HIS A 79 -9.76 2.96 11.39
CA HIS A 79 -8.85 3.30 10.29
C HIS A 79 -7.75 2.23 10.18
N SER A 80 -7.47 1.80 8.96
CA SER A 80 -6.38 0.85 8.70
C SER A 80 -5.04 1.49 9.00
N ILE A 81 -4.18 0.77 9.71
CA ILE A 81 -2.78 1.17 9.88
C ILE A 81 -1.98 0.52 8.74
N VAL A 82 -1.36 1.33 7.89
CA VAL A 82 -0.56 0.83 6.76
C VAL A 82 0.89 0.65 7.24
N PRO A 83 1.65 -0.34 6.75
CA PRO A 83 3.08 -0.47 7.09
C PRO A 83 3.89 0.81 6.84
N LEU A 84 3.46 1.61 5.85
CA LEU A 84 4.01 2.92 5.54
C LEU A 84 3.83 3.91 6.70
N ASP A 85 2.71 3.84 7.42
CA ASP A 85 2.39 4.74 8.54
C ASP A 85 3.21 4.41 9.80
N ILE A 86 3.64 3.15 9.96
CA ILE A 86 4.38 2.69 11.16
C ILE A 86 5.88 2.78 10.95
N VAL A 87 6.39 2.19 9.86
CA VAL A 87 7.84 2.00 9.66
C VAL A 87 8.45 3.23 8.99
N GLU A 88 7.67 4.01 8.24
CA GLU A 88 8.20 5.01 7.33
C GLU A 88 7.42 6.33 7.32
N ALA A 89 7.24 6.95 8.49
CA ALA A 89 6.84 8.36 8.56
C ALA A 89 7.75 9.31 7.73
N THR A 90 8.89 8.81 7.23
CA THR A 90 9.88 9.53 6.43
C THR A 90 10.27 8.79 5.14
N TRP A 91 9.33 8.12 4.46
CA TRP A 91 9.63 7.55 3.13
C TRP A 91 9.66 8.62 2.04
N PRO A 92 10.77 8.80 1.29
CA PRO A 92 10.82 9.72 0.17
C PRO A 92 10.32 9.04 -1.10
N VAL A 93 9.00 8.73 -1.20
CA VAL A 93 8.38 8.56 -2.53
C VAL A 93 8.56 9.90 -3.23
N LYS A 94 9.11 9.89 -4.45
CA LYS A 94 9.09 11.09 -5.28
C LYS A 94 7.63 11.53 -5.45
N PRO A 95 7.25 12.74 -5.00
CA PRO A 95 5.88 13.18 -5.12
C PRO A 95 5.48 13.18 -6.60
N PRO A 96 4.23 12.82 -6.91
CA PRO A 96 3.75 12.85 -8.28
C PRO A 96 3.89 14.26 -8.85
N SER A 97 4.29 14.37 -10.11
CA SER A 97 4.51 15.65 -10.79
C SER A 97 3.22 16.39 -11.18
N GLY A 98 2.05 15.80 -10.93
CA GLY A 98 0.75 16.36 -11.29
C GLY A 98 -0.42 15.69 -10.56
N ILE A 99 -1.65 16.07 -10.93
CA ILE A 99 -2.88 15.52 -10.35
C ILE A 99 -2.99 14.03 -10.72
N LEU A 100 -3.03 13.17 -9.71
CA LEU A 100 -3.19 11.72 -9.91
C LEU A 100 -4.67 11.35 -10.01
N SER A 101 -5.00 10.44 -10.91
CA SER A 101 -6.27 9.72 -10.81
C SER A 101 -6.25 8.80 -9.59
N THR A 102 -7.42 8.49 -9.04
CA THR A 102 -7.55 7.52 -7.94
C THR A 102 -6.91 6.17 -8.29
N ALA A 103 -7.05 5.74 -9.54
CA ALA A 103 -6.45 4.50 -10.03
C ALA A 103 -4.92 4.54 -10.06
N ASP A 104 -4.33 5.68 -10.44
CA ASP A 104 -2.87 5.84 -10.44
C ASP A 104 -2.33 5.87 -9.01
N LEU A 105 -3.02 6.58 -8.11
CA LEU A 105 -2.65 6.65 -6.70
C LEU A 105 -2.68 5.26 -6.04
N ILE A 106 -3.74 4.48 -6.29
CA ILE A 106 -3.84 3.10 -5.78
C ILE A 106 -2.74 2.22 -6.38
N SER A 107 -2.51 2.31 -7.69
CA SER A 107 -1.44 1.55 -8.38
C SER A 107 -0.05 1.86 -7.81
N MET A 108 0.26 3.15 -7.58
CA MET A 108 1.53 3.58 -6.99
C MET A 108 1.70 3.02 -5.59
N ARG A 109 0.67 3.09 -4.75
CA ARG A 109 0.67 2.50 -3.40
C ARG A 109 0.85 0.99 -3.43
N ALA A 110 0.13 0.29 -4.30
CA ALA A 110 0.24 -1.17 -4.44
C ALA A 110 1.64 -1.59 -4.91
N THR A 111 2.22 -0.84 -5.85
CA THR A 111 3.60 -1.04 -6.31
C THR A 111 4.61 -0.79 -5.21
N ALA A 112 4.42 0.27 -4.41
CA ALA A 112 5.26 0.58 -3.27
C ALA A 112 5.23 -0.56 -2.25
N LEU A 113 4.04 -1.04 -1.89
CA LEU A 113 3.87 -2.19 -0.97
C LEU A 113 4.50 -3.48 -1.52
N ALA A 114 4.32 -3.78 -2.81
CA ALA A 114 4.87 -4.99 -3.43
C ALA A 114 6.41 -4.98 -3.52
N LYS A 115 7.01 -3.81 -3.77
CA LYS A 115 8.47 -3.63 -3.82
C LYS A 115 9.08 -3.41 -2.43
N HIS A 116 8.26 -3.14 -1.42
CA HIS A 116 8.65 -2.59 -0.13
C HIS A 116 9.83 -3.32 0.52
N ALA A 117 9.71 -4.60 0.85
CA ALA A 117 10.66 -5.26 1.75
C ALA A 117 12.15 -5.10 1.34
N LYS A 118 12.48 -5.39 0.08
CA LYS A 118 13.87 -5.28 -0.42
C LYS A 118 14.32 -3.82 -0.58
N HIS A 119 13.43 -2.96 -1.07
CA HIS A 119 13.75 -1.57 -1.34
C HIS A 119 13.91 -0.75 -0.05
N VAL A 120 13.09 -1.03 0.97
CA VAL A 120 13.20 -0.42 2.31
C VAL A 120 14.51 -0.82 2.97
N MET A 121 14.88 -2.10 2.96
CA MET A 121 16.16 -2.53 3.52
C MET A 121 17.35 -1.84 2.84
N ALA A 122 17.36 -1.76 1.51
CA ALA A 122 18.41 -1.07 0.76
C ALA A 122 18.46 0.44 1.06
N MET A 123 17.29 1.08 1.19
CA MET A 123 17.18 2.50 1.51
C MET A 123 17.64 2.81 2.94
N GLN A 124 17.25 1.98 3.90
CA GLN A 124 17.71 2.06 5.29
C GLN A 124 19.23 1.93 5.37
N GLN A 125 19.82 0.97 4.66
CA GLN A 125 21.28 0.82 4.58
C GLN A 125 21.94 2.09 4.02
N LYS A 126 21.39 2.66 2.95
CA LYS A 126 21.90 3.90 2.34
C LYS A 126 21.79 5.10 3.28
N ILE A 127 20.64 5.28 3.93
CA ILE A 127 20.42 6.38 4.90
C ILE A 127 21.37 6.23 6.08
N ASN A 128 21.52 5.03 6.63
CA ASN A 128 22.44 4.77 7.73
C ASN A 128 23.89 5.05 7.33
N LYS A 129 24.30 4.64 6.12
CA LYS A 129 25.61 4.99 5.57
C LYS A 129 25.79 6.51 5.46
N ASN A 130 24.84 7.21 4.84
CA ASN A 130 24.90 8.67 4.70
C ASN A 130 24.94 9.37 6.07
N LYS A 131 24.19 8.89 7.06
CA LYS A 131 24.23 9.41 8.44
C LYS A 131 25.61 9.21 9.05
N LEU A 132 26.19 8.02 8.94
CA LEU A 132 27.55 7.74 9.41
C LEU A 132 28.57 8.65 8.71
N ASP A 133 28.53 8.74 7.38
CA ASP A 133 29.42 9.61 6.60
C ASP A 133 29.29 11.09 7.02
N THR A 134 28.05 11.54 7.27
CA THR A 134 27.78 12.91 7.75
C THR A 134 28.34 13.13 9.15
N VAL A 135 28.14 12.18 10.08
CA VAL A 135 28.70 12.23 11.43
C VAL A 135 30.23 12.25 11.39
N LEU A 136 30.86 11.39 10.58
CA LEU A 136 32.31 11.35 10.41
C LEU A 136 32.85 12.66 9.82
N CYS A 137 32.20 13.20 8.80
CA CYS A 137 32.57 14.47 8.19
C CYS A 137 32.42 15.63 9.20
N TYR A 138 31.34 15.62 9.99
CA TYR A 138 31.14 16.59 11.07
C TYR A 138 32.20 16.47 12.16
N GLN A 139 32.50 15.25 12.62
CA GLN A 139 33.57 14.97 13.59
C GLN A 139 34.92 15.45 13.08
N HIS A 140 35.24 15.20 11.81
CA HIS A 140 36.48 15.66 11.20
C HIS A 140 36.55 17.19 11.17
N LYS A 141 35.47 17.85 10.73
CA LYS A 141 35.38 19.31 10.64
C LYS A 141 35.44 20.00 12.02
N HIS A 142 34.88 19.36 13.05
CA HIS A 142 34.78 19.91 14.41
C HIS A 142 35.70 19.21 15.41
N LYS A 143 36.78 18.56 14.93
CA LYS A 143 37.72 17.80 15.76
C LYS A 143 38.34 18.62 16.90
N ALA A 144 38.52 19.92 16.70
CA ALA A 144 39.08 20.83 17.71
C ALA A 144 38.08 21.21 18.83
N THR A 145 36.78 21.00 18.60
CA THR A 145 35.70 21.41 19.52
C THR A 145 35.04 20.21 20.20
N ILE A 146 35.01 19.05 19.55
CA ILE A 146 34.42 17.82 20.09
C ILE A 146 35.40 17.22 21.11
N VAL A 147 35.01 17.25 22.39
CA VAL A 147 35.76 16.66 23.50
C VAL A 147 34.97 15.47 24.04
N ASP A 148 35.65 14.33 24.21
CA ASP A 148 35.04 13.11 24.75
C ASP A 148 35.10 13.15 26.28
N TYR A 149 33.95 13.29 26.93
CA TYR A 149 33.86 13.41 28.38
C TYR A 149 33.41 12.07 28.98
N ASN A 150 34.25 11.51 29.86
CA ASN A 150 33.93 10.28 30.58
C ASN A 150 33.32 10.62 31.96
N PHE A 151 31.99 10.66 32.04
CA PHE A 151 31.28 10.91 33.29
C PHE A 151 31.12 9.60 34.08
N LYS A 152 31.48 9.59 35.36
CA LYS A 152 31.20 8.45 36.25
C LYS A 152 29.69 8.40 36.56
N PRO A 153 29.07 7.21 36.60
CA PRO A 153 27.69 7.08 37.07
C PRO A 153 27.59 7.58 38.52
N GLY A 154 26.60 8.43 38.78
CA GLY A 154 26.35 9.06 40.08
C GLY A 154 25.75 8.11 41.10
#